data_AF-A0A7X1GNX4-F1
#
_entry.id   AF-A0A7X1GNX4-F1
#
_cell.length_a   1.000
_cell.length_b   1.000
_cell.length_c   1.000
_cell.angle_alpha   90.00
_cell.angle_beta   90.00
_cell.angle_gamma   90.00
#
_symmetry.space_group_name_H-M   'P 1'
#
loop_
_entity.id
_entity.type
_entity.pdbx_description
1 polymer ?
#
loop_
_entity_poly.entity_id
_entity_poly.type
_entity_poly.pdbx_seq_one_letter_code
_entity_poly.pdbx_strand_id
1 'polypeptide(L)'
;MLNPERLASSLQSHMHENQLTQAQVAKNLNVSQALISRILNCDWTRRTAKIQRVSRLVGLNAEIDPRQNAELMGALSEVWNGEEEDAKALAKCIRAIGEARKKPTP
;
A
#
# COMPACT_ATOMS: atom_id res chain seq x y z
N MET A 1 -6.20 -0.50 8.95
CA MET A 1 -6.71 -1.25 7.79
C MET A 1 -7.26 -0.27 6.75
N LEU A 2 -7.18 -0.58 5.45
CA LEU A 2 -7.79 0.25 4.40
C LEU A 2 -9.32 0.04 4.45
N ASN A 3 -10.07 1.04 4.93
CA ASN A 3 -11.53 1.00 5.01
C ASN A 3 -12.12 1.27 3.60
N PRO A 4 -13.00 0.38 3.06
CA PRO A 4 -13.71 0.59 1.79
C PRO A 4 -14.42 1.94 1.68
N GLU A 5 -15.13 2.38 2.73
CA GLU A 5 -15.89 3.63 2.75
C GLU A 5 -14.95 4.84 2.66
N ARG A 6 -13.84 4.78 3.39
CA ARG A 6 -12.82 5.84 3.36
C ARG A 6 -12.18 5.96 1.97
N LEU A 7 -11.90 4.81 1.33
CA LEU A 7 -11.38 4.78 -0.04
C LEU A 7 -12.39 5.34 -1.04
N ALA A 8 -13.66 4.94 -0.95
CA ALA A 8 -14.72 5.44 -1.82
C ALA A 8 -14.88 6.97 -1.69
N SER A 9 -15.01 7.46 -0.45
CA SER A 9 -15.19 8.88 -0.15
C SER A 9 -13.99 9.73 -0.61
N SER A 10 -12.75 9.25 -0.38
CA SER A 10 -11.54 9.97 -0.82
C SER A 10 -11.38 9.95 -2.34
N LEU A 11 -11.75 8.85 -2.99
CA LEU A 11 -11.75 8.74 -4.45
C LEU A 11 -12.80 9.66 -5.09
N GLN A 12 -13.99 9.74 -4.49
CA GLN A 12 -15.05 10.63 -4.94
C GLN A 12 -14.66 12.10 -4.81
N SER A 13 -14.03 12.48 -3.69
CA SER A 13 -13.51 13.83 -3.47
C SER A 13 -12.44 14.19 -4.49
N HIS A 14 -11.46 13.30 -4.69
CA HIS A 14 -10.40 13.49 -5.69
C HIS A 14 -10.97 13.64 -7.12
N MET A 15 -11.96 12.82 -7.48
CA MET A 15 -12.64 12.94 -8.77
C MET A 15 -13.35 14.28 -8.94
N HIS A 16 -14.04 14.75 -7.90
CA HIS A 16 -14.75 16.02 -7.92
C HIS A 16 -13.79 17.21 -8.04
N GLU A 17 -12.75 17.26 -7.19
CA GLU A 17 -11.73 18.33 -7.18
C GLU A 17 -10.98 18.46 -8.50
N ASN A 18 -10.72 17.33 -9.17
CA ASN A 18 -9.98 17.29 -10.43
C ASN A 18 -10.89 17.20 -11.67
N GLN A 19 -12.21 17.28 -11.49
CA GLN A 19 -13.21 17.17 -12.57
C GLN A 19 -13.02 15.91 -13.43
N LEU A 20 -12.68 14.79 -12.78
CA LEU A 20 -12.42 13.51 -13.43
C LEU A 20 -13.64 12.60 -13.40
N THR A 21 -13.93 11.96 -14.54
CA THR A 21 -14.87 10.85 -14.65
C THR A 21 -14.23 9.53 -14.20
N GLN A 22 -15.05 8.53 -13.87
CA GLN A 22 -14.54 7.18 -13.54
C GLN A 22 -13.67 6.59 -14.65
N ALA A 23 -14.03 6.85 -15.92
CA ALA A 23 -13.28 6.38 -17.08
C ALA A 23 -11.90 7.05 -17.19
N GLN A 24 -11.80 8.35 -16.90
CA GLN A 24 -10.52 9.07 -16.89
C GLN A 24 -9.62 8.57 -15.75
N VAL A 25 -10.16 8.39 -14.54
CA VAL A 25 -9.39 7.81 -13.42
C VAL A 25 -8.90 6.41 -13.75
N ALA A 26 -9.78 5.56 -14.32
CA ALA A 26 -9.44 4.21 -14.72
C ALA A 26 -8.29 4.19 -15.74
N LYS A 27 -8.36 5.07 -16.76
CA LYS A 27 -7.31 5.25 -17.76
C LYS A 27 -6.00 5.70 -17.14
N ASN A 28 -6.03 6.72 -16.27
CA ASN A 28 -4.83 7.27 -15.62
C ASN A 28 -4.11 6.23 -14.75
N LEU A 29 -4.84 5.33 -14.10
CA LEU A 29 -4.28 4.30 -13.23
C LEU A 29 -4.00 2.96 -13.93
N ASN A 30 -4.32 2.88 -15.24
CA ASN A 30 -4.29 1.64 -16.01
C ASN A 30 -5.06 0.49 -15.31
N VAL A 31 -6.31 0.76 -14.93
CA VAL A 31 -7.25 -0.19 -14.35
C VAL A 31 -8.57 -0.15 -15.10
N SER A 32 -9.47 -1.12 -14.89
CA SER A 32 -10.80 -1.08 -15.51
C SER A 32 -11.72 -0.08 -14.81
N GLN A 33 -12.59 0.57 -15.58
CA GLN A 33 -13.66 1.42 -15.03
C GLN A 33 -14.57 0.64 -14.06
N ALA A 34 -14.82 -0.64 -14.35
CA ALA A 34 -15.57 -1.53 -13.45
C ALA A 34 -14.90 -1.72 -12.08
N LEU A 35 -13.57 -1.59 -11.97
CA LEU A 35 -12.90 -1.58 -10.67
C LEU A 35 -13.16 -0.27 -9.92
N ILE A 36 -13.09 0.87 -10.62
CA ILE A 36 -13.37 2.19 -10.02
C ILE A 36 -14.81 2.23 -9.50
N SER A 37 -15.78 1.76 -10.29
CA SER A 37 -17.18 1.63 -9.89
C SER A 37 -17.34 0.76 -8.65
N ARG A 38 -16.72 -0.43 -8.62
CA ARG A 38 -16.72 -1.30 -7.44
C ARG A 38 -16.12 -0.64 -6.20
N ILE A 39 -15.03 0.12 -6.35
CA ILE A 39 -14.42 0.86 -5.23
C ILE A 39 -15.39 1.91 -4.69
N LEU A 40 -16.03 2.68 -5.56
CA LEU A 40 -17.00 3.71 -5.17
C LEU A 40 -18.25 3.12 -4.49
N ASN A 41 -18.68 1.94 -4.91
CA ASN A 41 -19.79 1.20 -4.31
C ASN A 41 -19.38 0.36 -3.09
N CYS A 42 -18.11 0.45 -2.64
CA CYS A 42 -17.55 -0.40 -1.59
C CYS A 42 -17.66 -1.92 -1.85
N ASP A 43 -17.85 -2.32 -3.11
CA ASP A 43 -18.01 -3.71 -3.55
C ASP A 43 -16.65 -4.36 -3.84
N TRP A 44 -15.85 -4.53 -2.79
CA TRP A 44 -14.61 -5.29 -2.83
C TRP A 44 -14.20 -5.77 -1.44
N THR A 45 -13.65 -6.97 -1.37
CA THR A 45 -13.25 -7.61 -0.10
C THR A 45 -11.73 -7.72 0.06
N ARG A 46 -11.00 -7.89 -1.05
CA ARG A 46 -9.55 -8.13 -1.04
C ARG A 46 -8.77 -6.91 -1.47
N ARG A 47 -7.72 -6.56 -0.71
CA ARG A 47 -6.78 -5.48 -1.05
C ARG A 47 -5.79 -5.94 -2.14
N THR A 48 -6.25 -5.90 -3.39
CA THR A 48 -5.41 -6.24 -4.56
C THR A 48 -4.41 -5.13 -4.89
N ALA A 49 -3.37 -5.44 -5.67
CA ALA A 49 -2.40 -4.44 -6.15
C ALA A 49 -3.06 -3.26 -6.90
N LYS A 50 -4.17 -3.51 -7.61
CA LYS A 50 -4.94 -2.45 -8.30
C LYS A 50 -5.66 -1.54 -7.30
N ILE A 51 -6.29 -2.10 -6.26
CA ILE A 51 -6.90 -1.32 -5.17
C ILE A 51 -5.85 -0.51 -4.41
N GLN A 52 -4.66 -1.07 -4.18
CA GLN A 52 -3.53 -0.35 -3.59
C GLN A 52 -3.02 0.79 -4.47
N ARG A 53 -3.16 0.69 -5.79
CA ARG A 53 -2.80 1.78 -6.72
C ARG A 53 -3.81 2.92 -6.61
N VAL A 54 -5.10 2.61 -6.51
CA VAL A 54 -6.16 3.59 -6.28
C VAL A 54 -6.01 4.24 -4.89
N SER A 55 -5.72 3.47 -3.83
CA SER A 55 -5.49 4.05 -2.50
C SER A 55 -4.28 4.97 -2.43
N ARG A 56 -3.24 4.71 -3.22
CA ARG A 56 -2.08 5.62 -3.36
C ARG A 56 -2.45 6.94 -4.01
N LEU A 57 -3.27 6.90 -5.07
CA LEU A 57 -3.72 8.11 -5.76
C LEU A 57 -4.36 9.10 -4.78
N VAL A 58 -5.17 8.59 -3.84
CA VAL A 58 -5.93 9.40 -2.89
C VAL A 58 -5.23 9.57 -1.53
N GLY A 59 -3.93 9.26 -1.43
CA GLY A 59 -3.17 9.44 -0.19
C GLY A 59 -3.58 8.54 0.97
N LEU A 60 -4.37 7.48 0.73
CA LEU A 60 -4.82 6.53 1.75
C LEU A 60 -3.92 5.31 1.91
N ASN A 61 -2.79 5.29 1.22
CA ASN A 61 -1.67 4.51 1.71
C ASN A 61 -1.16 5.18 2.98
N ALA A 62 -1.77 4.86 4.12
CA ALA A 62 -0.97 4.68 5.31
C ALA A 62 0.03 3.60 4.94
N GLU A 63 1.25 3.99 4.56
CA GLU A 63 2.40 3.19 4.94
C GLU A 63 2.19 2.90 6.41
N ILE A 64 1.92 1.64 6.75
CA ILE A 64 1.92 1.26 8.15
C ILE A 64 3.34 1.56 8.57
N ASP A 65 3.50 2.58 9.41
CA ASP A 65 4.80 2.93 9.96
C ASP A 65 5.35 1.63 10.57
N PRO A 66 6.45 1.07 10.05
CA PRO A 66 6.96 -0.21 10.51
C PRO A 66 7.28 -0.16 12.01
N ARG A 67 7.55 1.04 12.56
CA ARG A 67 7.76 1.26 13.99
C ARG A 67 6.52 0.97 14.85
N GLN A 68 5.34 0.97 14.23
CA GLN A 68 4.07 0.64 14.89
C GLN A 68 3.74 -0.87 14.82
N ASN A 69 4.54 -1.68 14.12
CA ASN A 69 4.34 -3.12 14.05
C ASN A 69 5.06 -3.81 15.22
N ALA A 70 4.28 -4.25 16.21
CA ALA A 70 4.81 -4.84 17.44
C ALA A 70 5.67 -6.10 17.22
N GLU A 71 5.30 -6.94 16.25
CA GLU A 71 6.04 -8.17 15.92
C GLU A 71 7.40 -7.83 15.30
N LEU A 72 7.43 -6.91 14.33
CA LEU A 72 8.66 -6.45 13.70
C LEU A 72 9.59 -5.77 14.71
N MET A 73 9.06 -4.89 15.56
CA MET A 73 9.86 -4.20 16.56
C MET A 73 10.34 -5.14 17.67
N GLY A 74 9.53 -6.14 18.04
CA GLY A 74 9.94 -7.21 18.96
C GLY A 74 11.14 -7.99 18.42
N ALA A 75 11.03 -8.52 17.20
CA ALA A 75 12.12 -9.23 16.54
C ALA A 75 13.39 -8.35 16.38
N LEU A 76 13.21 -7.06 16.09
CA LEU A 76 14.33 -6.13 16.03
C LEU A 76 15.00 -5.99 17.40
N SER A 77 14.24 -5.85 18.48
CA SER A 77 14.78 -5.71 19.84
C SER A 77 15.48 -6.96 20.37
N GLU A 78 15.09 -8.15 19.90
CA GLU A 78 15.72 -9.42 20.30
C GLU A 78 17.11 -9.60 19.68
N VAL A 79 17.30 -9.09 18.45
CA VAL A 79 18.54 -9.28 17.69
C VAL A 79 19.46 -8.07 17.77
N TRP A 80 18.92 -6.88 18.05
CA TRP A 80 19.70 -5.64 18.12
C TRP A 80 20.40 -5.48 19.47
N ASN A 81 21.73 -5.59 19.49
CA ASN A 81 22.52 -5.42 20.71
C ASN A 81 22.96 -3.97 21.00
N GLY A 82 22.70 -3.02 20.09
CA GLY A 82 23.14 -1.62 20.22
C GLY A 82 24.29 -1.21 19.30
N GLU A 83 24.98 -2.16 18.68
CA GLU A 83 26.19 -1.90 17.89
C GLU A 83 25.91 -1.57 16.42
N GLU A 84 26.82 -0.81 15.80
CA GLU A 84 26.70 -0.39 14.40
C GLU A 84 26.78 -1.58 13.43
N GLU A 85 27.48 -2.64 13.83
CA GLU A 85 27.66 -3.86 13.03
C GLU A 85 26.36 -4.64 12.89
N ASP A 86 25.58 -4.76 13.98
CA ASP A 86 24.22 -5.33 13.97
C ASP A 86 23.31 -4.54 13.05
N ALA A 87 23.42 -3.21 13.05
CA ALA A 87 22.67 -2.34 12.15
C ALA A 87 22.91 -2.66 10.68
N LYS A 88 24.19 -2.84 10.33
CA LYS A 88 24.58 -3.17 8.96
C LYS A 88 24.08 -4.56 8.58
N ALA A 89 24.19 -5.54 9.48
CA ALA A 89 23.73 -6.91 9.24
C ALA A 89 22.21 -6.99 9.07
N LEU A 90 21.44 -6.40 9.98
CA LEU A 90 19.97 -6.37 9.95
C LEU A 90 19.45 -5.63 8.72
N ALA A 91 20.02 -4.47 8.40
CA ALA A 91 19.65 -3.72 7.20
C ALA A 91 19.92 -4.52 5.92
N LYS A 92 21.03 -5.28 5.87
CA LYS A 92 21.35 -6.16 4.75
C LYS A 92 20.31 -7.28 4.59
N CYS A 93 19.90 -7.93 5.68
CA CYS A 93 18.85 -8.97 5.66
C CYS A 93 17.49 -8.42 5.18
N ILE A 94 17.06 -7.27 5.71
CA ILE A 94 15.79 -6.64 5.32
C ILE A 94 15.78 -6.31 3.82
N ARG A 95 16.88 -5.74 3.30
CA ARG A 95 17.02 -5.44 1.86
C ARG A 95 16.99 -6.72 1.01
N ALA A 96 17.63 -7.80 1.45
CA ALA A 96 17.61 -9.09 0.75
C ALA A 96 16.18 -9.65 0.62
N ILE A 97 15.35 -9.55 1.67
CA ILE A 97 13.93 -9.92 1.61
C ILE A 97 13.19 -9.08 0.56
N GLY A 98 13.48 -7.77 0.50
CA GLY A 98 12.91 -6.88 -0.51
C GLY A 98 13.27 -7.28 -1.94
N GLU A 99 14.55 -7.60 -2.19
CA GLU A 99 15.03 -8.04 -3.50
C GLU A 99 14.45 -9.41 -3.91
N ALA A 100 14.32 -10.36 -2.98
CA ALA A 100 13.70 -11.65 -3.24
C ALA A 100 12.24 -11.52 -3.71
N ARG A 101 11.49 -10.54 -3.19
CA ARG A 101 10.11 -10.26 -3.60
C ARG A 101 10.00 -9.58 -4.98
N LYS A 102 11.05 -8.88 -5.42
CA LYS A 102 11.08 -8.20 -6.73
C LYS A 102 11.40 -9.16 -7.88
N LYS A 103 12.15 -10.23 -7.60
CA LYS A 103 12.42 -11.27 -8.60
C LYS A 103 11.14 -12.09 -8.81
N PRO A 104 10.59 -12.18 -10.03
CA PRO A 104 9.56 -13.16 -10.30
C PRO A 104 10.20 -14.54 -10.10
N THR A 105 9.61 -15.36 -9.23
CA THR A 105 9.96 -16.77 -9.11
C THR A 105 9.85 -17.39 -10.52
N PRO A 106 10.86 -18.17 -10.99
CA PRO A 106 10.75 -18.89 -12.25
C PRO A 106 9.57 -19.87 -12.25
#